data_AF-A0A3D4US73-F1
#
_entry.id   AF-A0A3D4US73-F1
#
_cell.length_a   1.000
_cell.length_b   1.000
_cell.length_c   1.000
_cell.angle_alpha   90.00
_cell.angle_beta   90.00
_cell.angle_gamma   90.00
#
_symmetry.space_group_name_H-M   'P 1'
#
loop_
_entity.id
_entity.type
_entity.pdbx_description
1 polymer ?
#
loop_
_entity_poly.entity_id
_entity_poly.type
_entity_poly.pdbx_seq_one_letter_code
_entity_poly.pdbx_strand_id
1 'polypeptide(L)'
;DVKFTHDGTILVVELNKPIKSGSKTTFEMEWDAQVPIQIRRSGWNNAEGVEFSMSQWYPKMAEYDYTGWNPNPYIGREFHGVWGDFDVKITIDADYVIGGTGVLQNPNEIGHGYEDDGVKLNRRKPDSRITYHFIAEDVIDFFWGADPDFIHTTAQV
;
A
#
# COMPACT_ATOMS: atom_id res chain seq x y z
N ASP A 1 -4.10 -7.90 -23.35
CA ASP A 1 -2.99 -6.97 -23.12
C ASP A 1 -3.26 -5.61 -23.75
N VAL A 2 -2.65 -4.57 -23.20
CA VAL A 2 -2.72 -3.18 -23.66
C VAL A 2 -1.34 -2.74 -24.15
N LYS A 3 -1.27 -1.74 -25.03
CA LYS A 3 0.00 -1.13 -25.40
C LYS A 3 0.41 -0.13 -24.32
N PHE A 4 1.69 -0.10 -23.99
CA PHE A 4 2.22 0.88 -23.05
C PHE A 4 3.64 1.31 -23.40
N THR A 5 4.04 2.47 -22.90
CA THR A 5 5.41 2.97 -22.94
C THR A 5 5.82 3.49 -21.57
N HIS A 6 7.13 3.55 -21.33
CA HIS A 6 7.70 4.13 -20.12
C HIS A 6 8.45 5.41 -20.48
N ASP A 7 8.27 6.44 -19.65
CA ASP A 7 9.06 7.66 -19.66
C ASP A 7 9.52 7.98 -18.24
N GLY A 8 10.77 7.62 -17.93
CA GLY A 8 11.28 7.66 -16.56
C GLY A 8 10.44 6.78 -15.63
N THR A 9 9.77 7.40 -14.65
CA THR A 9 8.88 6.72 -13.70
C THR A 9 7.40 6.79 -14.12
N ILE A 10 7.10 7.27 -15.33
CA ILE A 10 5.73 7.38 -15.85
C ILE A 10 5.44 6.20 -16.76
N LEU A 11 4.33 5.51 -16.49
CA LEU A 11 3.76 4.50 -17.37
C LEU A 11 2.60 5.12 -18.16
N VAL A 12 2.71 5.14 -19.48
CA VAL A 12 1.63 5.60 -20.37
C VAL A 12 0.97 4.37 -20.98
N VAL A 13 -0.33 4.20 -20.70
CA VAL A 13 -1.11 3.05 -21.16
C VAL A 13 -2.14 3.48 -22.21
N GLU A 14 -2.12 2.86 -23.38
CA GLU A 14 -3.14 3.03 -24.41
C GLU A 14 -4.28 2.03 -24.17
N LEU A 15 -5.47 2.55 -23.80
CA LEU A 15 -6.65 1.73 -23.59
C LEU A 15 -7.11 1.08 -24.91
N ASN A 16 -7.39 -0.23 -24.88
CA ASN A 16 -7.92 -0.97 -26.03
C ASN A 16 -9.27 -0.42 -26.54
N LYS A 17 -10.04 0.24 -25.66
CA LYS A 17 -11.29 0.90 -25.99
C LYS A 17 -11.29 2.30 -25.35
N PRO A 18 -11.64 3.37 -26.09
CA PRO A 18 -11.81 4.69 -25.51
C PRO A 18 -12.83 4.68 -24.37
N ILE A 19 -12.54 5.40 -23.30
CA ILE A 19 -13.46 5.61 -22.19
C ILE A 19 -14.40 6.77 -22.53
N LYS A 20 -15.71 6.56 -22.38
CA LYS A 20 -16.71 7.61 -22.60
C LYS A 20 -16.82 8.49 -21.36
N SER A 21 -17.28 9.74 -21.54
CA SER A 21 -17.60 10.63 -20.43
C SER A 21 -18.55 9.95 -19.44
N GLY A 22 -18.24 10.06 -18.14
CA GLY A 22 -19.01 9.45 -17.04
C GLY A 22 -18.93 7.92 -16.93
N SER A 23 -18.21 7.24 -17.83
CA SER A 23 -18.01 5.79 -17.74
C SER A 23 -16.78 5.44 -16.91
N LYS A 24 -16.72 4.19 -16.47
CA LYS A 24 -15.60 3.63 -15.69
C LYS A 24 -14.94 2.51 -16.48
N THR A 25 -13.66 2.27 -16.21
CA THR A 25 -12.92 1.11 -16.68
C THR A 25 -12.08 0.56 -15.54
N THR A 26 -11.68 -0.70 -15.63
CA THR A 26 -10.77 -1.33 -14.67
C THR A 26 -9.43 -1.52 -15.35
N PHE A 27 -8.39 -1.12 -14.63
CA PHE A 27 -7.01 -1.31 -15.04
C PHE A 27 -6.35 -2.27 -14.04
N GLU A 28 -5.81 -3.36 -14.57
CA GLU A 28 -5.12 -4.39 -13.80
C GLU A 28 -3.64 -4.36 -14.16
N MET A 29 -2.78 -4.40 -13.14
CA MET A 29 -1.34 -4.38 -13.31
C MET A 29 -0.70 -5.40 -12.37
N GLU A 30 0.23 -6.17 -12.92
CA GLU A 30 1.25 -6.89 -12.17
C GLU A 30 2.57 -6.16 -12.34
N TRP A 31 3.28 -5.93 -11.22
CA TRP A 31 4.53 -5.18 -11.21
C TRP A 31 5.42 -5.72 -10.10
N ASP A 32 6.72 -5.64 -10.35
CA ASP A 32 7.76 -5.90 -9.37
C ASP A 32 8.39 -4.58 -8.95
N ALA A 33 8.75 -4.46 -7.67
CA ALA A 33 9.62 -3.40 -7.20
C ALA A 33 10.67 -3.91 -6.24
N GLN A 34 11.82 -3.26 -6.29
CA GLN A 34 12.86 -3.41 -5.29
C GLN A 34 12.63 -2.39 -4.18
N VAL A 35 12.53 -2.85 -2.94
CA VAL A 35 12.50 -1.98 -1.76
C VAL A 35 13.93 -1.48 -1.51
N PRO A 36 14.22 -0.17 -1.64
CA PRO A 36 15.56 0.37 -1.42
C PRO A 36 15.82 0.56 0.08
N ILE A 37 17.07 0.68 0.50
CA ILE A 37 17.38 1.16 1.85
C ILE A 37 16.68 2.51 2.03
N GLN A 38 15.99 2.66 3.15
CA GLN A 38 15.27 3.88 3.47
C GLN A 38 16.29 5.01 3.66
N ILE A 39 16.14 6.05 2.85
CA ILE A 39 16.88 7.31 3.00
C ILE A 39 15.98 8.48 3.41
N ARG A 40 14.66 8.33 3.19
CA ARG A 40 13.65 9.38 3.40
C ARG A 40 12.28 8.83 3.80
N ARG A 41 11.42 8.51 2.83
CA ARG A 41 10.00 8.22 3.08
C ARG A 41 9.66 6.74 2.92
N SER A 42 10.27 6.10 1.93
CA SER A 42 10.01 4.71 1.58
C SER A 42 11.30 3.91 1.61
N GLY A 43 11.22 2.66 2.05
CA GLY A 43 12.33 1.73 2.01
C GLY A 43 12.37 0.80 3.22
N TRP A 44 13.44 0.02 3.26
CA TRP A 44 13.74 -0.90 4.36
C TRP A 44 14.92 -0.41 5.21
N ASN A 45 14.98 -0.87 6.46
CA ASN A 45 16.04 -0.60 7.43
C ASN A 45 16.31 0.91 7.63
N ASN A 46 15.32 1.61 8.20
CA ASN A 46 15.46 3.04 8.45
C ASN A 46 16.42 3.35 9.61
N ALA A 47 16.82 4.61 9.76
CA ALA A 47 17.76 5.04 10.79
C ALA A 47 17.24 4.91 12.24
N GLU A 48 15.93 4.69 12.42
CA GLU A 48 15.27 4.50 13.71
C GLU A 48 15.12 3.01 14.06
N GLY A 49 15.57 2.11 13.19
CA GLY A 49 15.52 0.67 13.40
C GLY A 49 14.23 0.00 12.95
N VAL A 50 13.33 0.71 12.25
CA VAL A 50 12.12 0.09 11.66
C VAL A 50 12.49 -0.59 10.35
N GLU A 51 12.11 -1.86 10.24
CA GLU A 51 12.50 -2.68 9.10
C GLU A 51 11.80 -2.27 7.80
N PHE A 52 10.51 -2.01 7.77
CA PHE A 52 9.80 -1.52 6.59
C PHE A 52 9.04 -0.23 6.85
N SER A 53 9.30 0.79 6.04
CA SER A 53 8.55 2.04 5.98
C SER A 53 8.08 2.25 4.55
N MET A 54 6.82 1.95 4.24
CA MET A 54 6.33 1.82 2.86
C MET A 54 5.28 2.88 2.56
N SER A 55 5.76 4.08 2.25
CA SER A 55 4.98 5.13 1.59
C SER A 55 5.26 5.14 0.09
N GLN A 56 4.36 5.68 -0.73
CA GLN A 56 4.61 5.92 -2.16
C GLN A 56 5.21 4.69 -2.89
N TRP A 57 4.72 3.50 -2.53
CA TRP A 57 5.35 2.21 -2.86
C TRP A 57 4.68 1.49 -4.03
N TYR A 58 3.51 1.95 -4.45
CA TYR A 58 2.70 1.36 -5.53
C TYR A 58 2.52 2.35 -6.69
N PRO A 59 2.27 1.87 -7.92
CA PRO A 59 1.90 2.71 -9.06
C PRO A 59 0.62 3.49 -8.79
N LYS A 60 0.67 4.82 -8.89
CA LYS A 60 -0.47 5.70 -8.69
C LYS A 60 -0.90 6.35 -10.01
N MET A 61 -2.21 6.46 -10.24
CA MET A 61 -2.77 7.15 -11.39
C MET A 61 -2.43 8.64 -11.34
N ALA A 62 -1.94 9.19 -12.46
CA ALA A 62 -1.78 10.63 -12.61
C ALA A 62 -3.15 11.31 -12.63
N GLU A 63 -3.29 12.45 -11.98
CA GLU A 63 -4.54 13.22 -11.98
C GLU A 63 -4.76 13.90 -13.33
N TYR A 64 -6.01 13.93 -13.78
CA TYR A 64 -6.47 14.78 -14.86
C TYR A 64 -7.46 15.80 -14.31
N ASP A 65 -7.08 17.08 -14.31
CA ASP A 65 -7.90 18.18 -13.81
C ASP A 65 -8.26 19.19 -14.92
N TYR A 66 -8.71 20.39 -14.54
CA TYR A 66 -9.09 21.45 -15.49
C TYR A 66 -7.92 22.01 -16.32
N THR A 67 -6.67 21.78 -15.92
CA THR A 67 -5.44 22.15 -16.62
C THR A 67 -4.84 21.01 -17.45
N GLY A 68 -5.33 19.79 -17.27
CA GLY A 68 -4.92 18.59 -18.01
C GLY A 68 -4.31 17.52 -17.11
N TRP A 69 -3.48 16.66 -17.69
CA TRP A 69 -2.76 15.62 -16.94
C TRP A 69 -1.66 16.26 -16.08
N ASN A 70 -1.44 15.70 -14.89
CA ASN A 70 -0.32 15.99 -14.00
C ASN A 70 0.73 14.86 -13.98
N PRO A 71 1.42 14.52 -15.10
CA PRO A 71 2.30 13.34 -15.22
C PRO A 71 3.76 13.65 -14.82
N ASN A 72 3.98 14.41 -13.75
CA ASN A 72 5.35 14.76 -13.35
C ASN A 72 6.09 13.50 -12.86
N PRO A 73 7.30 13.21 -13.38
CA PRO A 73 8.09 12.06 -12.90
C PRO A 73 8.32 12.11 -11.40
N TYR A 74 8.25 10.95 -10.76
CA TYR A 74 8.55 10.78 -9.35
C TYR A 74 10.06 10.86 -9.14
N ILE A 75 10.47 11.82 -8.30
CA ILE A 75 11.88 12.10 -7.99
C ILE A 75 12.20 11.86 -6.51
N GLY A 76 11.45 10.99 -5.83
CA GLY A 76 11.65 10.71 -4.40
C GLY A 76 11.12 11.83 -3.47
N ARG A 77 10.11 12.57 -3.91
CA ARG A 77 9.50 13.71 -3.19
C ARG A 77 7.98 13.73 -3.39
N GLU A 78 7.31 14.65 -2.70
CA GLU A 78 5.88 14.90 -2.85
C GLU A 78 5.49 15.12 -4.31
N PHE A 79 4.34 14.57 -4.71
CA PHE A 79 3.78 14.69 -6.05
C PHE A 79 2.27 14.89 -5.97
N HIS A 80 1.67 15.32 -7.08
CA HIS A 80 0.23 15.59 -7.13
C HIS A 80 -0.56 14.30 -6.93
N GLY A 81 -1.49 14.30 -5.98
CA GLY A 81 -2.17 13.10 -5.52
C GLY A 81 -3.68 13.25 -5.45
N VAL A 82 -4.37 12.29 -6.04
CA VAL A 82 -5.83 12.14 -5.91
C VAL A 82 -6.19 11.40 -4.62
N TRP A 83 -7.39 11.70 -4.11
CA TRP A 83 -8.08 10.92 -3.08
C TRP A 83 -8.64 9.63 -3.68
N GLY A 84 -8.68 8.56 -2.89
CA GLY A 84 -9.23 7.29 -3.32
C GLY A 84 -9.55 6.35 -2.16
N ASP A 85 -10.28 5.30 -2.53
CA ASP A 85 -10.59 4.17 -1.65
C ASP A 85 -9.62 3.02 -1.95
N PHE A 86 -9.15 2.36 -0.90
CA PHE A 86 -8.13 1.34 -0.94
C PHE A 86 -8.64 0.06 -0.28
N ASP A 87 -8.59 -1.05 -1.02
CA ASP A 87 -8.71 -2.42 -0.53
C ASP A 87 -7.34 -3.09 -0.71
N VAL A 88 -6.59 -3.23 0.38
CA VAL A 88 -5.17 -3.61 0.33
C VAL A 88 -4.96 -4.90 1.11
N LYS A 89 -4.33 -5.87 0.44
CA LYS A 89 -3.91 -7.13 1.05
C LYS A 89 -2.39 -7.24 1.02
N ILE A 90 -1.78 -7.29 2.20
CA ILE A 90 -0.33 -7.42 2.36
C ILE A 90 -0.05 -8.79 2.93
N THR A 91 0.64 -9.62 2.15
CA THR A 91 1.12 -10.91 2.63
C THR A 91 2.57 -10.71 3.07
N ILE A 92 2.95 -11.16 4.27
CA ILE A 92 4.31 -11.06 4.84
C ILE A 92 4.61 -12.27 5.74
N ASP A 93 5.84 -12.44 6.19
CA ASP A 93 6.20 -13.45 7.18
C ASP A 93 5.45 -13.22 8.50
N ALA A 94 5.01 -14.31 9.13
CA ALA A 94 3.94 -14.27 10.13
C ALA A 94 4.32 -13.66 11.49
N ASP A 95 5.62 -13.43 11.71
CA ASP A 95 6.19 -12.76 12.88
C ASP A 95 6.14 -11.23 12.76
N TYR A 96 6.04 -10.66 11.55
CA TYR A 96 5.87 -9.22 11.38
C TYR A 96 4.53 -8.74 11.88
N VAL A 97 4.55 -7.57 12.51
CA VAL A 97 3.36 -6.78 12.82
C VAL A 97 3.29 -5.62 11.85
N ILE A 98 2.16 -5.48 11.15
CA ILE A 98 1.93 -4.39 10.18
C ILE A 98 1.00 -3.34 10.79
N GLY A 99 1.45 -2.08 10.77
CA GLY A 99 0.58 -0.91 10.88
C GLY A 99 0.30 -0.33 9.51
N GLY A 100 -0.96 -0.10 9.16
CA GLY A 100 -1.36 0.40 7.83
C GLY A 100 -2.42 1.50 7.92
N THR A 101 -2.55 2.27 6.83
CA THR A 101 -3.65 3.21 6.65
C THR A 101 -4.99 2.47 6.65
N GLY A 102 -6.02 3.07 7.26
CA GLY A 102 -7.38 2.53 7.29
C GLY A 102 -7.64 1.56 8.44
N VAL A 103 -8.62 0.68 8.24
CA VAL A 103 -9.13 -0.27 9.24
C VAL A 103 -8.75 -1.69 8.82
N LEU A 104 -8.15 -2.43 9.75
CA LEU A 104 -7.87 -3.86 9.57
C LEU A 104 -9.18 -4.66 9.61
N GLN A 105 -9.39 -5.50 8.60
CA GLN A 105 -10.64 -6.25 8.41
C GLN A 105 -10.62 -7.65 9.01
N ASN A 106 -9.43 -8.24 9.22
CA ASN A 106 -9.27 -9.60 9.73
C ASN A 106 -8.46 -9.70 11.04
N PRO A 107 -8.69 -8.85 12.07
CA PRO A 107 -7.90 -8.83 13.30
C PRO A 107 -7.79 -10.20 13.99
N ASN A 108 -8.87 -10.98 13.97
CA ASN A 108 -8.95 -12.29 14.61
C ASN A 108 -8.23 -13.42 13.85
N GLU A 109 -7.68 -13.13 12.67
CA GLU A 109 -6.75 -14.01 11.96
C GLU A 109 -5.29 -13.55 12.17
N ILE A 110 -5.11 -12.23 12.33
CA ILE A 110 -3.83 -11.54 12.43
C ILE A 110 -3.18 -11.63 13.81
N GLY A 111 -3.94 -11.52 14.89
CA GLY A 111 -3.34 -11.49 16.21
C GLY A 111 -2.43 -10.29 16.45
N HIS A 112 -1.33 -10.51 17.17
CA HIS A 112 -0.32 -9.47 17.46
C HIS A 112 -0.90 -8.26 18.21
N GLY A 113 -1.96 -8.50 19.00
CA GLY A 113 -2.69 -7.47 19.74
C GLY A 113 -3.82 -6.82 18.95
N TYR A 114 -4.03 -7.19 17.68
CA TYR A 114 -5.19 -6.74 16.89
C TYR A 114 -6.46 -7.52 17.22
N GLU A 115 -6.34 -8.76 17.69
CA GLU A 115 -7.46 -9.64 17.96
C GLU A 115 -8.37 -9.15 19.10
N ASP A 116 -9.64 -9.52 19.05
CA ASP A 116 -10.60 -9.23 20.11
C ASP A 116 -10.24 -9.99 21.40
N ASP A 117 -10.60 -9.41 22.55
CA ASP A 117 -10.38 -10.01 23.87
C ASP A 117 -10.95 -11.44 23.95
N GLY A 118 -10.08 -12.40 24.29
CA GLY A 118 -10.44 -13.81 24.47
C GLY A 118 -10.38 -14.67 23.21
N VAL A 119 -10.02 -14.09 22.05
CA VAL A 119 -9.76 -14.87 20.83
C VAL A 119 -8.52 -15.75 21.02
N LYS A 120 -8.67 -17.05 20.72
CA LYS A 120 -7.56 -18.02 20.75
C LYS A 120 -7.07 -18.28 19.35
N LEU A 121 -5.87 -17.82 19.05
CA LEU A 121 -5.23 -18.04 17.76
C LEU A 121 -4.51 -19.38 17.74
N ASN A 122 -4.58 -20.06 16.59
CA ASN A 122 -3.78 -21.25 16.37
C ASN A 122 -2.31 -20.86 16.27
N ARG A 123 -1.44 -21.68 16.87
CA ARG A 123 0.00 -21.52 16.72
C ARG A 123 0.37 -21.63 15.24
N ARG A 124 0.97 -20.58 14.71
CA ARG A 124 1.49 -20.55 13.35
C ARG A 124 2.72 -21.44 13.22
N LYS A 125 2.91 -22.00 12.03
CA LYS A 125 4.13 -22.75 11.73
C LYS A 125 5.31 -21.77 11.64
N PRO A 126 6.54 -22.19 12.00
CA PRO A 126 7.74 -21.45 11.64
C PRO A 126 7.73 -21.12 10.15
N ASP A 127 8.20 -19.93 9.79
CA ASP A 127 8.32 -19.45 8.39
C ASP A 127 6.99 -19.43 7.61
N SER A 128 5.85 -19.47 8.31
CA SER A 128 4.56 -19.26 7.67
C SER A 128 4.37 -17.80 7.32
N ARG A 129 3.52 -17.54 6.31
CA ARG A 129 3.09 -16.20 5.94
C ARG A 129 1.68 -15.91 6.41
N ILE A 130 1.38 -14.63 6.60
CA ILE A 130 0.06 -14.14 6.91
C ILE A 130 -0.32 -12.99 5.97
N THR A 131 -1.63 -12.81 5.75
CA THR A 131 -2.17 -11.73 4.92
C THR A 131 -3.01 -10.78 5.76
N TYR A 132 -2.53 -9.54 5.92
CA TYR A 132 -3.28 -8.41 6.46
C TYR A 132 -4.21 -7.86 5.40
N HIS A 133 -5.46 -7.56 5.76
CA HIS A 133 -6.44 -6.94 4.88
C HIS A 133 -6.91 -5.61 5.45
N PHE A 134 -6.52 -4.50 4.81
CA PHE A 134 -6.90 -3.15 5.20
C PHE A 134 -7.91 -2.56 4.21
N ILE A 135 -8.88 -1.80 4.75
CA ILE A 135 -9.76 -0.93 3.97
C ILE A 135 -9.55 0.51 4.44
N ALA A 136 -9.26 1.41 3.52
CA ALA A 136 -9.20 2.85 3.77
C ALA A 136 -10.10 3.57 2.76
N GLU A 137 -10.98 4.45 3.24
CA GLU A 137 -11.88 5.24 2.40
C GLU A 137 -11.46 6.72 2.48
N ASP A 138 -11.59 7.43 1.35
CA ASP A 138 -11.29 8.86 1.23
C ASP A 138 -9.92 9.23 1.83
N VAL A 139 -8.85 8.59 1.34
CA VAL A 139 -7.46 8.94 1.70
C VAL A 139 -6.62 9.28 0.48
N ILE A 140 -5.60 10.13 0.67
CA ILE A 140 -4.70 10.53 -0.42
C ILE A 140 -3.60 9.50 -0.72
N ASP A 141 -3.24 8.65 0.24
CA ASP A 141 -2.22 7.63 0.06
C ASP A 141 -2.45 6.46 1.02
N PHE A 142 -1.92 5.30 0.66
CA PHE A 142 -1.89 4.12 1.51
C PHE A 142 -0.46 3.86 1.97
N PHE A 143 -0.21 4.15 3.25
CA PHE A 143 1.03 3.82 3.92
C PHE A 143 0.90 2.48 4.66
N TRP A 144 1.99 1.73 4.72
CA TRP A 144 2.16 0.71 5.74
C TRP A 144 3.59 0.68 6.26
N GLY A 145 3.76 0.23 7.50
CA GLY A 145 5.05 -0.09 8.09
C GLY A 145 4.98 -1.48 8.71
N ALA A 146 6.13 -2.16 8.76
CA ALA A 146 6.20 -3.49 9.35
C ALA A 146 7.51 -3.69 10.08
N ASP A 147 7.41 -4.31 11.25
CA ASP A 147 8.54 -4.73 12.06
C ASP A 147 8.09 -5.88 12.97
N PRO A 148 8.91 -6.89 13.26
CA PRO A 148 8.59 -7.91 14.26
C PRO A 148 8.47 -7.35 15.68
N ASP A 149 9.12 -6.21 15.98
CA ASP A 149 9.14 -5.59 17.29
C ASP A 149 8.00 -4.55 17.49
N PHE A 150 7.16 -4.34 16.48
CA PHE A 150 5.99 -3.47 16.61
C PHE A 150 4.99 -4.02 17.63
N ILE A 151 4.51 -3.13 18.50
CA ILE A 151 3.52 -3.45 19.53
C ILE A 151 2.22 -2.72 19.19
N HIS A 152 1.15 -3.48 18.94
CA HIS A 152 -0.19 -2.91 18.82
C HIS A 152 -0.75 -2.62 20.22
N THR A 153 -1.17 -1.38 20.46
CA THR A 153 -1.80 -0.96 21.72
C THR A 153 -3.12 -0.27 21.42
N THR A 154 -4.17 -0.64 22.16
CA THR A 154 -5.47 0.01 22.07
C THR A 154 -5.62 1.04 23.20
N ALA A 155 -6.19 2.20 22.88
CA ALA A 155 -6.52 3.24 23.83
C ALA A 155 -7.94 3.74 23.57
N GLN A 156 -8.70 4.00 24.64
CA GLN A 156 -9.96 4.72 24.55
C GLN A 156 -9.61 6.21 24.47
N VAL A 157 -10.07 6.89 23.42
CA VAL A 157 -9.82 8.32 23.16
C VAL A 157 -11.10 9.11 23.37
#